data_AF-A0A1X1JHR4-F1
#
_entry.id   AF-A0A1X1JHR4-F1
#
_cell.length_a   1.000
_cell.length_b   1.000
_cell.length_c   1.000
_cell.angle_alpha   90.00
_cell.angle_beta   90.00
_cell.angle_gamma   90.00
#
_symmetry.space_group_name_H-M   'P 1'
#
loop_
_entity.id
_entity.type
_entity.pdbx_description
1 polymer ?
#
loop_
_entity_poly.entity_id
_entity_poly.type
_entity_poly.pdbx_seq_one_letter_code
_entity_poly.pdbx_strand_id
1 'polypeptide(L)'
;MKYLKKLLLVLCIGAIYNLYFTLINSSLTSWVNIILFIIFGYAEVFTLELLFKYSIKFQKNVYIQLLTIFLVSSMVEIAYMLVTGLSFTIAIHFVLLGIPITIIGLLYWKYYVDKIKKLLRDKKSSLSN
;
A
#
# COMPACT_ATOMS: atom_id res chain seq x y z
N MET A 1 3.83 18.60 11.62
CA MET A 1 3.27 18.44 10.26
C MET A 1 3.43 17.04 9.66
N LYS A 2 4.59 16.36 9.79
CA LYS A 2 4.83 15.03 9.19
C LYS A 2 3.90 13.93 9.72
N TYR A 3 3.65 13.90 11.02
CA TYR A 3 2.75 12.94 11.67
C TYR A 3 1.27 13.21 11.39
N LEU A 4 0.87 14.48 11.35
CA LEU A 4 -0.49 14.89 11.03
C LEU A 4 -0.89 14.50 9.60
N LYS A 5 0.02 14.66 8.62
CA LYS A 5 -0.21 14.22 7.24
C LYS A 5 -0.35 12.69 7.14
N LYS A 6 0.47 11.92 7.88
CA LYS A 6 0.33 10.45 7.94
C LYS A 6 -1.01 10.05 8.55
N LEU A 7 -1.44 10.69 9.64
CA LEU A 7 -2.73 10.43 10.28
C LEU A 7 -3.90 10.72 9.34
N LEU A 8 -3.88 11.85 8.64
CA LEU A 8 -4.89 12.24 7.65
C LEU A 8 -4.96 11.24 6.49
N LEU A 9 -3.82 10.76 6.00
CA LEU A 9 -3.77 9.75 4.95
C LEU A 9 -4.39 8.42 5.41
N VAL A 10 -4.08 7.98 6.63
CA VAL A 10 -4.65 6.78 7.25
C VAL A 10 -6.16 6.92 7.44
N LEU A 11 -6.64 8.10 7.87
CA LEU A 11 -8.07 8.39 8.00
C LEU A 11 -8.78 8.40 6.65
N CYS A 12 -8.18 8.98 5.60
CA CYS A 12 -8.76 8.99 4.25
C CYS A 12 -8.83 7.58 3.65
N ILE A 13 -7.77 6.78 3.81
CA ILE A 13 -7.76 5.37 3.36
C ILE A 13 -8.81 4.58 4.15
N GLY A 14 -8.86 4.76 5.48
CA GLY A 14 -9.86 4.13 6.34
C GLY A 14 -11.29 4.56 6.01
N ALA A 15 -11.52 5.79 5.58
CA ALA A 15 -12.84 6.27 5.16
C ALA A 15 -13.30 5.65 3.84
N ILE A 16 -12.41 5.51 2.84
CA ILE A 16 -12.72 4.85 1.56
C ILE A 16 -13.07 3.38 1.79
N TYR A 17 -12.31 2.69 2.65
CA TYR A 17 -12.59 1.30 3.01
C TYR A 17 -13.82 1.17 3.91
N ASN A 18 -14.07 2.10 4.83
CA ASN A 18 -15.31 2.10 5.61
C ASN A 18 -16.53 2.25 4.70
N LEU A 19 -16.46 3.05 3.64
CA LEU A 19 -17.52 3.16 2.64
C LEU A 19 -17.73 1.81 1.92
N TYR A 20 -16.64 1.11 1.59
CA TYR A 20 -16.67 -0.26 1.07
C TYR A 20 -17.31 -1.26 2.05
N PHE A 21 -16.97 -1.19 3.33
CA PHE A 21 -17.53 -2.04 4.39
C PHE A 21 -19.00 -1.73 4.71
N THR A 22 -19.39 -0.46 4.66
CA THR A 22 -20.78 -0.02 4.90
C THR A 22 -21.69 -0.47 3.76
N LEU A 23 -21.16 -0.56 2.53
CA LEU A 23 -21.86 -1.18 1.39
C LEU A 23 -22.05 -2.70 1.54
N ILE A 24 -21.20 -3.37 2.33
CA ILE A 24 -21.22 -4.83 2.51
C ILE A 24 -21.93 -5.28 3.79
N ASN A 25 -21.89 -4.49 4.87
CA ASN A 25 -22.48 -4.85 6.17
C ASN A 25 -23.08 -3.62 6.88
N SER A 26 -24.41 -3.57 6.97
CA SER A 26 -25.20 -2.40 7.37
C SER A 26 -25.48 -2.28 8.89
N SER A 27 -24.64 -2.82 9.78
CA SER A 27 -24.93 -2.82 11.23
C SER A 27 -23.80 -2.26 12.11
N LEU A 28 -24.13 -2.00 13.38
CA LEU A 28 -23.34 -1.34 14.44
C LEU A 28 -21.88 -1.81 14.59
N THR A 29 -21.54 -2.97 14.03
CA THR A 29 -20.18 -3.52 13.82
C THR A 29 -19.24 -2.60 13.04
N SER A 30 -19.74 -1.56 12.37
CA SER A 30 -18.94 -0.62 11.59
C SER A 30 -17.83 0.08 12.41
N TRP A 31 -18.11 0.63 13.60
CA TRP A 31 -17.10 1.41 14.35
C TRP A 31 -15.95 0.58 14.93
N VAL A 32 -16.25 -0.61 15.44
CA VAL A 32 -15.20 -1.54 15.92
C VAL A 32 -14.31 -1.98 14.76
N ASN A 33 -14.90 -2.25 13.60
CA ASN A 33 -14.15 -2.59 12.39
C ASN A 33 -13.27 -1.41 11.91
N ILE A 34 -13.74 -0.17 12.01
CA ILE A 34 -12.93 1.02 11.72
C ILE A 34 -11.74 1.13 12.68
N ILE A 35 -11.93 0.91 13.99
CA ILE A 35 -10.84 0.98 14.98
C ILE A 35 -9.80 -0.12 14.70
N LEU A 36 -10.26 -1.35 14.48
CA LEU A 36 -9.40 -2.47 14.11
C LEU A 36 -8.63 -2.15 12.83
N PHE A 37 -9.30 -1.63 11.81
CA PHE A 37 -8.67 -1.21 10.56
C PHE A 37 -7.54 -0.19 10.79
N ILE A 38 -7.77 0.84 11.62
CA ILE A 38 -6.75 1.84 11.94
C ILE A 38 -5.54 1.18 12.63
N ILE A 39 -5.77 0.25 13.56
CA ILE A 39 -4.70 -0.47 14.26
C ILE A 39 -3.88 -1.31 13.27
N PHE A 40 -4.54 -2.10 12.41
CA PHE A 40 -3.89 -2.93 11.40
C PHE A 40 -3.12 -2.07 10.39
N GLY A 41 -3.72 -1.00 9.88
CA GLY A 41 -3.06 -0.07 8.95
C GLY A 41 -1.87 0.66 9.58
N TYR A 42 -1.95 1.02 10.87
CA TYR A 42 -0.81 1.60 11.57
C TYR A 42 0.33 0.58 11.74
N ALA A 43 0.01 -0.66 12.11
CA ALA A 43 0.99 -1.73 12.24
C ALA A 43 1.68 -2.03 10.90
N GLU A 44 0.93 -2.02 9.80
CA GLU A 44 1.45 -2.16 8.43
C GLU A 44 2.45 -1.06 8.08
N VAL A 45 2.04 0.21 8.21
CA VAL A 45 2.91 1.36 7.89
C VAL A 45 4.15 1.37 8.76
N PHE A 46 4.02 1.05 10.05
CA PHE A 46 5.15 0.95 10.96
C PHE A 46 6.12 -0.16 10.55
N THR A 47 5.61 -1.34 10.20
CA THR A 47 6.41 -2.47 9.73
C THR A 47 7.17 -2.14 8.44
N LEU A 48 6.48 -1.53 7.46
CA LEU A 48 7.10 -1.09 6.21
C LEU A 48 8.16 0.00 6.44
N GLU A 49 7.89 0.96 7.33
CA GLU A 49 8.85 2.01 7.69
C GLU A 49 10.12 1.42 8.32
N LEU A 50 9.99 0.43 9.21
CA LEU A 50 11.13 -0.28 9.78
C LEU A 50 11.90 -1.05 8.70
N LEU A 51 11.21 -1.84 7.87
CA LEU A 51 11.83 -2.64 6.82
C LEU A 51 12.62 -1.77 5.83
N PHE A 52 12.07 -0.63 5.42
CA PHE A 52 12.71 0.25 4.43
C PHE A 52 13.79 1.14 5.03
N LYS A 53 13.66 1.54 6.29
CA LYS A 53 14.67 2.37 6.96
C LYS A 53 15.93 1.59 7.29
N TYR A 54 15.80 0.34 7.76
CA TYR A 54 16.94 -0.41 8.31
C TYR A 54 17.62 -1.35 7.30
N SER A 55 17.07 -1.52 6.10
CA SER A 55 17.64 -2.43 5.10
C SER A 55 18.15 -1.70 3.85
N ILE A 56 19.45 -1.79 3.62
CA ILE A 56 20.12 -1.26 2.43
C ILE A 56 19.56 -1.90 1.14
N LYS A 57 19.15 -3.17 1.19
CA LYS A 57 18.54 -3.87 0.04
C LYS A 57 17.24 -3.19 -0.40
N PHE A 58 16.41 -2.79 0.56
CA PHE A 58 15.18 -2.06 0.28
C PHE A 58 15.48 -0.66 -0.24
N GLN A 59 16.40 0.10 0.39
CA GLN A 59 16.73 1.46 -0.03
C GLN A 59 17.23 1.55 -1.49
N LYS A 60 17.95 0.54 -1.96
CA LYS A 60 18.54 0.52 -3.31
C LYS A 60 17.61 -0.04 -4.39
N ASN A 61 16.52 -0.71 -4.04
CA ASN A 61 15.70 -1.44 -5.00
C ASN A 61 14.19 -1.22 -4.80
N VAL A 62 13.62 -0.32 -5.60
CA VAL A 62 12.19 0.03 -5.57
C VAL A 62 11.29 -1.15 -5.98
N TYR A 63 11.74 -2.05 -6.86
CA TYR A 63 10.96 -3.24 -7.22
C TYR A 63 10.77 -4.16 -6.02
N ILE A 64 11.82 -4.34 -5.22
CA ILE A 64 11.76 -5.12 -3.97
C ILE A 64 10.89 -4.40 -2.94
N GLN A 65 10.94 -3.07 -2.85
CA GLN A 65 10.03 -2.30 -1.98
C GLN A 65 8.56 -2.54 -2.37
N LEU A 66 8.22 -2.39 -3.65
CA LEU A 66 6.84 -2.57 -4.15
C LEU A 66 6.33 -4.00 -3.91
N LEU A 67 7.16 -5.01 -4.16
CA LEU A 67 6.82 -6.40 -3.88
C LEU A 67 6.57 -6.62 -2.38
N THR A 68 7.41 -6.05 -1.52
CA THR A 68 7.24 -6.18 -0.07
C THR A 68 6.05 -5.42 0.46
N ILE A 69 5.71 -4.24 -0.09
CA ILE A 69 4.45 -3.56 0.22
C ILE A 69 3.31 -4.53 -0.06
N PHE A 70 3.22 -5.06 -1.29
CA PHE A 70 2.16 -5.99 -1.67
C PHE A 70 2.04 -7.20 -0.72
N LEU A 71 3.16 -7.84 -0.37
CA LEU A 71 3.16 -8.99 0.52
C LEU A 71 2.70 -8.64 1.94
N VAL A 72 3.23 -7.56 2.51
CA VAL A 72 2.88 -7.13 3.87
C VAL A 72 1.42 -6.66 3.92
N SER A 73 0.97 -5.87 2.95
CA SER A 73 -0.44 -5.45 2.83
C SER A 73 -1.38 -6.65 2.72
N SER A 74 -1.03 -7.65 1.90
CA SER A 74 -1.84 -8.87 1.74
C SER A 74 -1.95 -9.67 3.04
N MET A 75 -0.86 -9.80 3.81
CA MET A 75 -0.89 -10.49 5.10
C MET A 75 -1.73 -9.73 6.14
N VAL A 76 -1.62 -8.41 6.17
CA VAL A 76 -2.39 -7.53 7.06
C VAL A 76 -3.87 -7.59 6.72
N GLU A 77 -4.21 -7.59 5.43
CA GLU A 77 -5.59 -7.68 4.94
C GLU A 77 -6.23 -9.02 5.32
N ILE A 78 -5.52 -10.15 5.11
CA ILE A 78 -5.98 -11.47 5.57
C ILE A 78 -6.21 -11.47 7.08
N ALA A 79 -5.25 -10.96 7.86
CA ALA A 79 -5.36 -10.92 9.32
C ALA A 79 -6.56 -10.08 9.79
N TYR A 80 -6.77 -8.91 9.18
CA TYR A 80 -7.92 -8.06 9.47
C TYR A 80 -9.25 -8.74 9.12
N MET A 81 -9.35 -9.40 7.96
CA MET A 81 -10.57 -10.11 7.55
C MET A 81 -10.88 -11.29 8.48
N LEU A 82 -9.87 -12.03 8.94
CA LEU A 82 -10.05 -13.10 9.91
C LEU A 82 -10.57 -12.57 11.26
N VAL A 83 -10.01 -11.47 11.75
CA VAL A 83 -10.44 -10.85 13.03
C VAL A 83 -11.83 -10.26 12.94
N THR A 84 -12.24 -9.76 11.77
CA THR A 84 -13.59 -9.20 11.53
C THR A 84 -14.64 -10.25 11.16
N GLY A 85 -14.28 -11.54 11.15
CA GLY A 85 -15.21 -12.65 10.93
C GLY A 85 -15.58 -12.90 9.47
N LEU A 86 -14.86 -12.30 8.52
CA LEU A 86 -15.02 -12.58 7.09
C LEU A 86 -14.41 -13.94 6.73
N SER A 87 -15.00 -14.60 5.74
CA SER A 87 -14.49 -15.91 5.29
C SER A 87 -13.09 -15.79 4.69
N PHE A 88 -12.25 -16.79 4.96
CA PHE A 88 -10.90 -16.88 4.39
C PHE A 88 -10.91 -16.87 2.85
N THR A 89 -11.95 -17.45 2.24
CA THR A 89 -12.16 -17.43 0.80
C THR A 89 -12.25 -16.00 0.27
N ILE A 90 -13.04 -15.13 0.92
CA ILE A 90 -13.17 -13.73 0.52
C ILE A 90 -11.81 -13.02 0.62
N ALA A 91 -11.04 -13.28 1.69
CA ALA A 91 -9.70 -12.70 1.85
C ALA A 91 -8.73 -13.07 0.72
N ILE A 92 -8.75 -14.34 0.27
CA ILE A 92 -7.95 -14.76 -0.88
C ILE A 92 -8.34 -14.00 -2.15
N HIS A 93 -9.64 -13.79 -2.40
CA HIS A 93 -10.10 -13.08 -3.59
C HIS A 93 -9.58 -11.64 -3.62
N PHE A 94 -9.56 -10.94 -2.48
CA PHE A 94 -8.98 -9.60 -2.39
C PHE A 94 -7.48 -9.58 -2.67
N VAL A 95 -6.72 -10.52 -2.09
CA VAL A 95 -5.29 -10.64 -2.36
C VAL A 95 -5.03 -10.89 -3.85
N LEU A 96 -5.83 -11.75 -4.48
CA LEU A 96 -5.74 -12.01 -5.92
C LEU A 96 -6.07 -10.78 -6.77
N LEU A 97 -7.03 -9.95 -6.35
CA LEU A 97 -7.34 -8.66 -7.00
C LEU A 97 -6.21 -7.64 -6.83
N GLY A 98 -5.44 -7.71 -5.75
CA GLY A 98 -4.27 -6.86 -5.52
C GLY A 98 -3.09 -7.12 -6.48
N ILE A 99 -2.97 -8.34 -7.00
CA ILE A 99 -1.91 -8.74 -7.95
C ILE A 99 -1.93 -7.90 -9.24
N PRO A 100 -3.02 -7.82 -10.02
CA PRO A 100 -3.05 -7.04 -11.25
C PRO A 100 -2.83 -5.54 -10.98
N ILE A 101 -3.34 -5.00 -9.87
CA ILE A 101 -3.10 -3.60 -9.47
C ILE A 101 -1.61 -3.34 -9.24
N THR A 102 -0.94 -4.27 -8.54
CA THR A 102 0.50 -4.19 -8.27
C THR A 102 1.32 -4.29 -9.56
N ILE A 103 0.95 -5.18 -10.48
CA ILE A 103 1.61 -5.32 -11.79
C ILE A 103 1.46 -4.03 -12.61
N ILE A 104 0.25 -3.46 -12.67
CA ILE A 104 0.00 -2.19 -13.37
C ILE A 104 0.85 -1.07 -12.75
N GLY A 105 0.87 -0.97 -11.42
CA GLY A 105 1.71 -0.01 -10.70
C GLY A 105 3.20 -0.14 -11.02
N LEU A 106 3.71 -1.36 -11.07
CA LEU A 106 5.10 -1.66 -11.46
C LEU A 106 5.41 -1.24 -12.90
N LEU A 107 4.50 -1.52 -13.84
CA LEU A 107 4.66 -1.15 -15.24
C LEU A 107 4.67 0.38 -15.42
N TYR A 108 3.73 1.09 -14.77
CA TYR A 108 3.70 2.54 -14.78
C TYR A 108 4.97 3.14 -14.17
N TRP A 109 5.42 2.61 -13.03
CA TRP A 109 6.66 3.08 -12.40
C TRP A 109 7.86 2.92 -13.32
N LYS A 110 8.02 1.74 -13.94
CA LYS A 110 9.09 1.49 -14.92
C LYS A 110 9.04 2.49 -16.07
N TYR A 111 7.86 2.71 -16.65
CA TYR A 111 7.65 3.68 -17.73
C TYR A 111 8.10 5.10 -17.33
N TYR A 112 7.70 5.58 -16.15
CA TYR A 112 8.10 6.91 -15.66
C TYR A 112 9.60 7.02 -15.40
N VAL A 113 10.21 6.00 -14.78
CA VAL A 113 11.66 5.98 -14.53
C VAL A 113 12.43 6.03 -15.85
N ASP A 114 12.02 5.26 -16.86
CA ASP A 114 12.68 5.25 -18.17
C ASP A 114 12.54 6.59 -18.88
N LYS A 115 11.35 7.21 -18.80
CA LYS A 115 11.10 8.56 -19.32
C LYS A 115 12.01 9.62 -18.66
N ILE A 116 12.13 9.59 -17.33
CA ILE A 116 13.00 10.52 -16.60
C ILE A 116 14.48 10.29 -16.96
N LYS A 117 14.92 9.03 -17.03
CA LYS A 117 16.31 8.70 -17.44
C LYS A 117 16.62 9.20 -18.84
N LYS A 118 15.67 9.10 -19.78
CA LYS A 118 15.82 9.65 -21.12
C LYS A 118 15.99 11.17 -21.08
N LEU A 119 15.09 11.88 -20.40
CA LEU A 119 15.16 13.34 -20.26
C LEU A 119 16.48 13.81 -19.61
N LEU A 120 16.97 13.10 -18.59
CA LEU A 120 18.24 13.41 -17.94
C LEU A 120 19.43 13.19 -18.88
N ARG A 121 19.39 12.16 -19.72
CA ARG A 121 20.44 11.88 -20.71
C ARG A 121 20.47 12.97 -21.78
N ASP A 122 19.31 13.33 -22.31
CA ASP A 122 19.16 14.34 -23.35
C ASP A 122 19.65 15.71 -22.84
N LYS A 123 19.31 16.05 -21.58
CA LYS A 123 19.79 17.29 -20.93
C LYS A 123 21.29 17.28 -20.64
N LYS A 124 21.86 16.11 -20.30
CA LYS A 124 23.32 15.98 -20.13
C LYS A 124 24.05 16.21 -21.44
N SER A 125 23.57 15.62 -22.54
CA SER A 125 24.18 15.83 -23.87
C SER A 125 24.09 17.27 -24.36
N SER A 126 23.01 17.99 -24.02
CA SER A 126 22.88 19.41 -24.39
C SER A 126 23.75 20.36 -23.57
N LEU A 127 24.27 19.92 -22.42
CA LEU A 127 25.17 20.69 -21.56
C LEU A 127 26.65 20.42 -21.84
N SER A 128 26.96 19.34 -22.56
CA SER A 128 28.32 18.96 -22.95
C SER A 128 28.71 19.39 -24.37
N ASN A 129 27.75 19.93 -25.14
CA ASN A 129 27.93 20.59 -26.43
C ASN A 129 27.81 22.10 -26.23
#